data_AF-A0A976XBZ7-F1
#
_entry.id   AF-A0A976XBZ7-F1
#
_cell.length_a   1.000
_cell.length_b   1.000
_cell.length_c   1.000
_cell.angle_alpha   90.00
_cell.angle_beta   90.00
_cell.angle_gamma   90.00
#
_symmetry.space_group_name_H-M   'P 1'
#
loop_
_entity.id
_entity.type
_entity.pdbx_description
1 polymer ?
#
loop_
_entity_poly.entity_id
_entity_poly.type
_entity_poly.pdbx_seq_one_letter_code
_entity_poly.pdbx_strand_id
1 'polypeptide(L)'
;MNYFLLQVAQKIDAGTVGVPTTGGDSVLTNVLNIVYFLAGAVAVIVIIVAGLMYTISGGDAGRITRAKNMILYSVVGLIIVLAAFAITNFVIGKF
;
A
#
# COMPACT_ATOMS: atom_id res chain seq x y z
N MET A 1 18.83 -8.47 -45.71
CA MET A 1 18.20 -7.14 -45.48
C MET A 1 16.71 -7.30 -45.16
N ASN A 2 16.31 -8.10 -44.16
CA ASN A 2 14.87 -8.33 -43.87
C ASN A 2 14.52 -8.42 -42.36
N TYR A 3 15.37 -7.89 -41.48
CA TYR A 3 15.11 -7.85 -40.03
C TYR A 3 15.14 -6.42 -39.45
N PHE A 4 15.40 -5.41 -40.30
CA PHE A 4 15.48 -4.01 -39.88
C PHE A 4 14.12 -3.47 -39.43
N LEU A 5 13.03 -3.83 -40.13
CA LEU A 5 11.68 -3.39 -39.76
C LEU A 5 11.18 -4.04 -38.46
N LEU A 6 11.62 -5.27 -38.15
CA LEU A 6 11.31 -5.91 -36.87
C LEU A 6 12.03 -5.22 -35.70
N GLN A 7 13.29 -4.81 -35.89
CA GLN A 7 14.04 -4.09 -34.86
C GLN A 7 13.51 -2.66 -34.63
N VAL A 8 13.07 -1.96 -35.67
CA VAL A 8 12.46 -0.63 -35.53
C VAL A 8 11.09 -0.73 -34.86
N ALA A 9 10.28 -1.74 -35.20
CA ALA A 9 8.99 -1.99 -34.53
C ALA A 9 9.16 -2.35 -33.04
N GLN A 10 10.20 -3.12 -32.68
CA GLN A 10 10.49 -3.48 -31.28
C GLN A 10 11.06 -2.31 -30.45
N LYS A 11 11.62 -1.28 -31.09
CA LYS A 11 12.13 -0.07 -30.42
C LYS A 11 11.06 1.01 -30.21
N ILE A 12 9.88 0.85 -30.81
CA ILE A 12 8.71 1.67 -30.49
C ILE A 12 7.96 0.93 -29.38
N ASP A 13 8.40 1.14 -28.16
CA ASP A 13 7.68 0.65 -26.98
C ASP A 13 6.39 1.46 -26.81
N ALA A 14 5.31 0.80 -26.44
CA ALA A 14 3.99 1.41 -26.26
C ALA A 14 3.99 2.58 -25.26
N GLY A 15 5.02 2.65 -24.40
CA GLY A 15 5.28 3.79 -23.50
C GLY A 15 5.78 5.08 -24.15
N THR A 16 6.25 5.06 -25.40
CA THR A 16 6.81 6.26 -26.08
C THR A 16 5.82 6.93 -27.04
N VAL A 17 4.73 6.23 -27.39
CA VAL A 17 3.68 6.70 -28.32
C VAL A 17 2.44 7.27 -27.61
N GLY A 18 2.46 7.41 -26.28
CA GLY A 18 1.32 7.96 -25.53
C GLY A 18 0.05 7.12 -25.66
N VAL A 19 0.15 5.88 -26.15
CA VAL A 19 -0.93 4.89 -26.08
C VAL A 19 -0.97 4.49 -24.61
N PRO A 20 -2.04 4.79 -23.88
CA PRO A 20 -2.15 4.35 -22.51
C PRO A 20 -2.18 2.82 -22.56
N THR A 21 -1.09 2.14 -22.19
CA THR A 21 -1.09 0.73 -21.80
C THR A 21 -1.76 0.57 -20.44
N THR A 22 -2.81 1.34 -20.21
CA THR A 22 -3.70 1.26 -19.09
C THR A 22 -4.61 0.07 -19.33
N GLY A 23 -4.02 -1.13 -19.38
CA GLY A 23 -4.75 -2.29 -18.89
C GLY A 23 -5.27 -1.91 -17.51
N GLY A 24 -6.53 -2.24 -17.20
CA GLY A 24 -7.15 -1.87 -15.92
C GLY A 24 -6.26 -2.18 -14.71
N ASP A 25 -5.40 -3.18 -14.85
CA ASP A 25 -4.39 -3.62 -13.89
C ASP A 25 -3.39 -2.52 -13.49
N SER A 26 -2.99 -1.62 -14.39
CA SER A 26 -2.00 -0.55 -14.08
C SER A 26 -2.59 0.56 -13.23
N VAL A 27 -3.83 1.00 -13.54
CA VAL A 27 -4.54 1.98 -12.71
C VAL A 27 -4.90 1.37 -11.36
N LEU A 28 -5.38 0.12 -11.36
CA LEU A 28 -5.70 -0.58 -10.12
C LEU A 28 -4.46 -0.71 -9.22
N THR A 29 -3.33 -1.15 -9.78
CA THR A 29 -2.07 -1.29 -9.02
C THR A 29 -1.61 0.05 -8.47
N ASN A 30 -1.69 1.13 -9.25
CA ASN A 30 -1.26 2.44 -8.81
C ASN A 30 -2.14 2.99 -7.68
N VAL A 31 -3.47 2.85 -7.81
CA VAL A 31 -4.42 3.25 -6.76
C VAL A 31 -4.20 2.45 -5.49
N LEU A 32 -4.06 1.12 -5.59
CA LEU A 32 -3.84 0.25 -4.43
C LEU A 32 -2.51 0.58 -3.73
N ASN A 33 -1.44 0.84 -4.48
CA ASN A 33 -0.15 1.22 -3.91
C ASN A 33 -0.24 2.54 -3.12
N ILE A 34 -0.97 3.54 -3.63
CA ILE A 34 -1.22 4.79 -2.90
C ILE A 34 -2.01 4.53 -1.62
N VAL A 35 -3.07 3.71 -1.68
CA VAL A 35 -3.88 3.37 -0.50
C VAL A 35 -3.07 2.62 0.54
N TYR A 36 -2.25 1.64 0.15
CA TYR A 36 -1.39 0.91 1.08
C TYR A 36 -0.36 1.82 1.74
N PHE A 37 0.25 2.72 0.98
CA PHE A 37 1.20 3.69 1.52
C PHE A 37 0.51 4.62 2.54
N LEU A 38 -0.66 5.16 2.20
CA LEU A 38 -1.42 6.02 3.10
C LEU A 38 -1.85 5.28 4.37
N ALA A 39 -2.36 4.05 4.23
CA ALA A 39 -2.80 3.22 5.34
C ALA A 39 -1.63 2.86 6.27
N GLY A 40 -0.47 2.50 5.70
CA GLY A 40 0.75 2.26 6.47
C GLY A 40 1.23 3.50 7.22
N ALA A 41 1.23 4.66 6.58
CA ALA A 41 1.61 5.93 7.21
C ALA A 41 0.68 6.29 8.37
N VAL A 42 -0.64 6.18 8.17
CA VAL A 42 -1.64 6.43 9.22
C VAL A 42 -1.45 5.47 10.40
N ALA A 43 -1.21 4.18 10.13
CA ALA A 43 -0.98 3.19 11.18
C ALA A 43 0.20 3.59 12.09
N VAL A 44 1.32 4.03 11.52
CA VAL A 44 2.49 4.50 12.27
C VAL A 44 2.15 5.70 13.14
N ILE A 45 1.43 6.70 12.60
CA ILE A 45 1.02 7.89 13.35
C ILE A 45 0.17 7.51 14.56
N VAL A 46 -0.81 6.62 14.38
CA VAL A 46 -1.69 6.20 15.49
C VAL A 46 -0.90 5.43 16.55
N ILE A 47 0.05 4.57 16.17
CA ILE A 47 0.92 3.86 17.12
C ILE A 47 1.73 4.86 17.96
N ILE A 48 2.29 5.90 17.35
CA ILE A 48 3.05 6.94 18.06
C ILE A 48 2.13 7.68 19.05
N VAL A 49 0.96 8.16 18.60
CA VAL A 49 0.01 8.88 19.45
C VAL A 49 -0.47 8.01 20.61
N ALA A 50 -0.75 6.74 20.35
CA ALA A 50 -1.18 5.80 21.38
C ALA A 50 -0.06 5.47 22.37
N GLY A 51 1.20 5.35 21.91
CA GLY A 51 2.36 5.16 22.76
C GLY A 51 2.63 6.37 23.67
N LEU A 52 2.52 7.59 23.14
CA LEU A 52 2.60 8.81 23.94
C LEU A 52 1.45 8.88 24.95
N MET A 53 0.22 8.52 24.55
CA MET A 53 -0.90 8.50 25.48
C MET A 53 -0.72 7.47 26.59
N TYR A 54 -0.14 6.31 26.29
CA TYR A 54 0.16 5.25 27.28
C TYR A 54 1.21 5.68 28.30
N THR A 55 2.24 6.41 27.88
CA THR A 55 3.29 6.91 28.78
C THR A 55 2.82 8.08 29.64
N ILE A 56 2.04 9.00 29.07
CA ILE A 56 1.53 10.20 29.76
C ILE A 56 0.31 9.89 30.63
N SER A 57 -0.29 8.70 30.54
CA SER A 57 -1.50 8.36 31.32
C SER A 57 -1.32 8.35 32.84
N GLY A 58 -0.10 8.30 33.37
CA GLY A 58 0.17 8.61 34.78
C GLY A 58 -0.56 7.75 35.83
N GLY A 59 -1.07 6.57 35.45
CA GLY A 59 -1.84 5.68 36.33
C GLY A 59 -3.36 5.75 36.17
N ASP A 60 -3.90 6.65 35.34
CA ASP A 60 -5.34 6.65 34.99
C ASP A 60 -5.67 5.41 34.15
N ALA A 61 -6.39 4.47 34.76
CA ALA A 61 -6.76 3.20 34.13
C ALA A 61 -7.60 3.38 32.86
N GLY A 62 -8.40 4.45 32.76
CA GLY A 62 -9.21 4.76 31.58
C GLY A 62 -8.34 5.18 30.41
N ARG A 63 -7.36 6.05 30.65
CA ARG A 63 -6.41 6.50 29.62
C ARG A 63 -5.47 5.36 29.17
N ILE A 64 -5.02 4.53 30.12
CA ILE A 64 -4.24 3.33 29.82
C ILE A 64 -5.02 2.37 28.92
N THR A 65 -6.28 2.09 29.25
CA THR A 65 -7.13 1.18 28.46
C THR A 65 -7.37 1.72 27.06
N ARG A 66 -7.67 3.01 26.92
CA ARG A 66 -7.84 3.62 25.60
C ARG A 66 -6.55 3.55 24.76
N ALA A 67 -5.40 3.81 25.36
CA ALA A 67 -4.11 3.74 24.66
C ALA A 67 -3.83 2.32 24.16
N LYS A 68 -4.06 1.31 25.00
CA LYS A 68 -3.94 -0.11 24.62
C LYS A 68 -4.88 -0.49 23.47
N ASN A 69 -6.15 -0.05 23.53
CA ASN A 69 -7.11 -0.33 22.47
C ASN A 69 -6.71 0.32 21.15
N MET A 70 -6.19 1.57 21.18
CA MET A 70 -5.68 2.22 19.98
C MET A 70 -4.50 1.47 19.38
N ILE A 71 -3.52 1.06 20.20
CA ILE A 71 -2.39 0.24 19.72
C ILE A 71 -2.90 -1.06 19.08
N LEU A 72 -3.82 -1.75 19.76
CA LEU A 72 -4.37 -3.01 19.28
C LEU A 72 -5.09 -2.85 17.94
N TYR A 73 -5.93 -1.83 17.79
CA TYR A 73 -6.62 -1.56 16.53
C TYR A 73 -5.67 -1.12 15.42
N SER A 74 -4.62 -0.35 15.71
CA SER A 74 -3.60 0.01 14.72
C SER A 74 -2.81 -1.20 14.23
N VAL A 75 -2.44 -2.11 15.13
CA VAL A 75 -1.72 -3.34 14.77
C VAL A 75 -2.60 -4.24 13.92
N VAL A 76 -3.87 -4.43 14.29
CA VAL A 76 -4.82 -5.21 13.50
C VAL A 76 -5.03 -4.59 12.11
N GLY A 77 -5.18 -3.26 12.04
CA GLY A 77 -5.29 -2.55 10.77
C GLY A 77 -4.07 -2.75 9.87
N LEU A 78 -2.86 -2.71 10.44
CA LEU A 78 -1.62 -2.95 9.70
C LEU A 78 -1.56 -4.39 9.14
N ILE A 79 -1.95 -5.38 9.94
CA ILE A 79 -2.03 -6.78 9.48
C ILE A 79 -2.99 -6.93 8.30
N ILE A 80 -4.15 -6.25 8.36
CA ILE A 80 -5.13 -6.28 7.27
C ILE A 80 -4.56 -5.67 5.99
N VAL A 81 -3.82 -4.57 6.08
CA VAL A 81 -3.14 -3.94 4.92
C VAL A 81 -2.12 -4.90 4.29
N LEU A 82 -1.33 -5.59 5.11
CA LEU A 82 -0.38 -6.60 4.64
C LEU A 82 -1.06 -7.79 3.96
N ALA A 83 -2.17 -8.27 4.54
CA ALA A 83 -2.98 -9.33 3.94
C ALA A 83 -3.60 -8.89 2.60
N ALA A 84 -4.12 -7.66 2.54
CA ALA A 84 -4.68 -7.09 1.32
C ALA A 84 -3.62 -7.00 0.22
N PHE A 85 -2.39 -6.59 0.54
CA PHE A 85 -1.29 -6.59 -0.42
C PHE A 85 -1.03 -7.99 -0.99
N ALA A 86 -0.94 -9.03 -0.15
CA ALA A 86 -0.74 -10.40 -0.61
C ALA A 86 -1.88 -10.87 -1.55
N ILE A 87 -3.13 -10.62 -1.16
CA ILE A 87 -4.32 -10.98 -1.95
C ILE A 87 -4.32 -10.24 -3.30
N THR A 88 -4.02 -8.95 -3.31
CA THR A 88 -3.97 -8.16 -4.54
C THR A 88 -2.91 -8.66 -5.51
N ASN A 89 -1.71 -8.99 -5.03
CA ASN A 89 -0.68 -9.59 -5.89
C ASN A 89 -1.11 -10.96 -6.45
N PHE A 90 -1.92 -11.72 -5.70
CA PHE A 90 -2.48 -12.99 -6.13
C PHE A 90 -3.51 -12.81 -7.25
N VAL A 91 -4.42 -11.84 -7.07
CA VAL A 91 -5.45 -11.52 -8.07
C VAL A 91 -4.85 -10.98 -9.37
N ILE A 92 -3.79 -10.18 -9.29
CA ILE A 92 -3.10 -9.64 -10.48
C ILE A 92 -2.24 -10.71 -11.18
N GLY A 93 -2.15 -11.92 -10.63
CA GLY A 93 -1.38 -13.02 -11.22
C GLY A 93 0.13 -12.76 -11.19
N LYS A 94 0.61 -11.98 -10.21
CA LYS A 94 2.01 -11.58 -10.08
C LYS A 94 2.84 -12.58 -9.25
N PHE A 95 2.46 -13.86 -9.29
CA PHE A 95 3.14 -14.99 -8.66
C PHE A 95 3.74 -15.92 -9.70
#